data_AF-A0A370UCA6-F1
#
_entry.id   AF-A0A370UCA6-F1
#
_cell.length_a   1.000
_cell.length_b   1.000
_cell.length_c   1.000
_cell.angle_alpha   90.00
_cell.angle_beta   90.00
_cell.angle_gamma   90.00
#
_symmetry.space_group_name_H-M   'P 1'
#
loop_
_entity.id
_entity.type
_entity.pdbx_description
1 polymer ?
#
loop_
_entity_poly.entity_id
_entity_poly.type
_entity_poly.pdbx_seq_one_letter_code
_entity_poly.pdbx_strand_id
1 'polypeptide(L)'
;MSINEVNPKRSAFSQYGIKQVIEDSIAHIKHLYLSDAIPWVIGYSGGKDSTATLQLVWYALQQLAEEGKATKKVHVISTDTLVENPIVSMWVEKSLGRMEQAAEDQNLPITPHRLTPDIKDRFWVNLIGKGYPAPRAKFRWCTDRLKINPSNNFIKSLRDKNGEAILVLGTRKAESATRAALMDEYENSATNTRKAQGLTESGAKDLQRVWIYAPIGEWSNDDVWIYLNSVKNPWNFPNHDLMGMYQGATDGGECPLVVDQSTQSCGDSRFGCYVCTMVSEDKSMNAMIANDEEKEWMMPLVSLRNEIEVNDPSRDKKLDKLRRDKSNRDFRRMDGRLTVHVTKNGADLVPGPYLQSFREHLLKCVLEAQVAVQRMGPPEVKGLELLPLEELEAIRAIWLKEKHELEDSVPTIYEKVIKKPYPGERRAHHPILNKETLERLKTYCTQQGDEEGLLYQQLRAVMSVANKHRNQLRRAKLKDELSDVLDKGAFSSMYEAKQFALERERHNLQIKLNNDVSLEDEEKIDIRDKISIITQSIKEHGYSSLLIDTVEVE
;
A
#
# COMPACT_ATOMS: atom_id res chain seq x y z
N MET A 1 14.53 17.28 -42.37
CA MET A 1 14.55 15.91 -41.80
C MET A 1 13.37 15.82 -40.86
N SER A 2 12.31 15.12 -41.26
CA SER A 2 11.06 15.08 -40.50
C SER A 2 11.24 14.28 -39.23
N ILE A 3 10.94 14.93 -38.11
CA ILE A 3 10.69 14.28 -36.83
C ILE A 3 9.45 13.41 -37.05
N ASN A 4 9.61 12.08 -36.99
CA ASN A 4 8.46 11.17 -37.00
C ASN A 4 7.68 11.39 -35.71
N GLU A 5 6.58 12.15 -35.79
CA GLU A 5 5.56 12.15 -34.74
C GLU A 5 5.00 10.73 -34.61
N VAL A 6 5.35 10.06 -33.51
CA VAL A 6 4.80 8.76 -33.16
C VAL A 6 3.32 8.95 -32.83
N ASN A 7 2.46 8.50 -33.73
CA ASN A 7 1.02 8.50 -33.50
C ASN A 7 0.67 7.37 -32.50
N PRO A 8 0.21 7.67 -31.28
CA PRO A 8 -0.02 6.67 -30.22
C PRO A 8 -1.14 5.66 -30.51
N LYS A 9 -1.78 5.75 -31.69
CA LYS A 9 -2.85 4.86 -32.14
C LYS A 9 -2.41 3.79 -33.15
N ARG A 10 -1.13 3.73 -33.54
CA ARG A 10 -0.67 2.78 -34.55
C ARG A 10 -0.07 1.55 -33.88
N SER A 11 -0.66 0.37 -34.12
CA SER A 11 -0.13 -0.92 -33.66
C SER A 11 1.34 -1.09 -34.04
N ALA A 12 2.14 -1.58 -33.09
CA ALA A 12 3.56 -1.88 -33.28
C ALA A 12 3.80 -2.91 -34.41
N PHE A 13 2.80 -3.73 -34.71
CA PHE A 13 2.88 -4.78 -35.73
C PHE A 13 2.46 -4.31 -37.12
N SER A 14 1.94 -3.09 -37.27
CA SER A 14 1.33 -2.62 -38.53
C SER A 14 2.31 -2.49 -39.70
N GLN A 15 3.59 -2.24 -39.43
CA GLN A 15 4.60 -2.00 -40.48
C GLN A 15 5.35 -3.27 -40.92
N TYR A 16 5.74 -4.10 -39.96
CA TYR A 16 6.63 -5.26 -40.19
C TYR A 16 5.97 -6.61 -39.87
N GLY A 17 4.73 -6.60 -39.36
CA GLY A 17 4.03 -7.80 -38.91
C GLY A 17 4.53 -8.30 -37.54
N ILE A 18 3.70 -9.12 -36.88
CA ILE A 18 3.98 -9.62 -35.53
C ILE A 18 5.30 -10.41 -35.45
N LYS A 19 5.56 -11.27 -36.44
CA LYS A 19 6.71 -12.19 -36.42
C LYS A 19 8.04 -11.42 -36.44
N GLN A 20 8.19 -10.46 -37.35
CA GLN A 20 9.40 -9.66 -37.46
C GLN A 20 9.64 -8.83 -36.20
N VAL A 21 8.60 -8.19 -35.64
CA VAL A 21 8.73 -7.38 -34.42
C VAL A 21 9.17 -8.22 -33.22
N ILE A 22 8.67 -9.45 -33.10
CA ILE A 22 9.11 -10.40 -32.06
C ILE A 22 10.58 -10.79 -32.28
N GLU A 23 10.96 -11.14 -33.51
CA GLU A 23 12.34 -11.52 -33.85
C GLU A 23 13.32 -10.38 -33.58
N ASP A 24 12.97 -9.14 -33.96
CA ASP A 24 13.77 -7.94 -33.70
C ASP A 24 13.90 -7.68 -32.19
N SER A 25 12.81 -7.83 -31.44
CA SER A 25 12.82 -7.69 -29.97
C SER A 25 13.73 -8.72 -29.31
N ILE A 26 13.63 -9.99 -29.73
CA ILE A 26 14.49 -11.08 -29.25
C ILE A 26 15.95 -10.81 -29.63
N ALA A 27 16.23 -10.39 -30.87
CA ALA A 27 17.58 -10.06 -31.31
C ALA A 27 18.20 -8.92 -30.50
N HIS A 28 17.43 -7.87 -30.20
CA HIS A 28 17.87 -6.78 -29.33
C HIS A 28 18.16 -7.26 -27.90
N ILE A 29 17.28 -8.09 -27.33
CA ILE A 29 17.51 -8.68 -26.00
C ILE A 29 18.80 -9.51 -25.98
N LYS A 30 19.03 -10.35 -26.99
CA LYS A 30 20.26 -11.15 -27.10
C LYS A 30 21.50 -10.26 -27.20
N HIS A 31 21.45 -9.23 -28.02
CA HIS A 31 22.55 -8.27 -28.16
C HIS A 31 22.88 -7.59 -26.83
N LEU A 32 21.86 -7.08 -26.14
CA LEU A 32 22.03 -6.41 -24.85
C LEU A 32 22.52 -7.38 -23.76
N TYR A 33 22.01 -8.61 -23.75
CA TYR A 33 22.41 -9.61 -22.77
C TYR A 33 23.90 -9.98 -22.90
N LEU A 34 24.43 -10.03 -24.13
CA LEU A 34 25.83 -10.38 -24.41
C LEU A 34 26.81 -9.19 -24.31
N SER A 35 26.33 -7.95 -24.22
CA SER A 35 27.18 -6.76 -24.27
C SER A 35 28.02 -6.53 -23.01
N ASP A 36 27.61 -7.10 -21.88
CA ASP A 36 28.26 -6.94 -20.58
C ASP A 36 28.00 -8.14 -19.64
N ALA A 37 28.49 -8.06 -18.40
CA ALA A 37 28.26 -9.06 -17.35
C ALA A 37 27.26 -8.59 -16.26
N ILE A 38 26.54 -7.49 -16.50
CA ILE A 38 25.66 -6.85 -15.51
C ILE A 38 24.43 -7.73 -15.28
N PRO A 39 24.04 -8.00 -14.02
CA PRO A 39 22.90 -8.86 -13.74
C PRO A 39 21.58 -8.19 -14.12
N TRP A 40 20.64 -9.00 -14.58
CA TRP A 40 19.30 -8.55 -14.96
C TRP A 40 18.28 -8.84 -13.87
N VAL A 41 17.40 -7.88 -13.63
CA VAL A 41 16.25 -8.00 -12.74
C VAL A 41 15.00 -7.72 -13.56
N ILE A 42 14.08 -8.67 -13.63
CA ILE A 42 12.82 -8.52 -14.37
C ILE A 42 11.70 -8.31 -13.36
N GLY A 43 11.01 -7.17 -13.45
CA GLY A 43 9.82 -6.91 -12.64
C GLY A 43 8.62 -7.71 -13.16
N TYR A 44 8.13 -8.67 -12.37
CA TYR A 44 7.00 -9.52 -12.73
C TYR A 44 5.82 -9.31 -11.77
N SER A 45 4.68 -8.88 -12.30
CA SER A 45 3.45 -8.64 -11.51
C SER A 45 2.35 -9.67 -11.76
N GLY A 46 2.57 -10.65 -12.64
CA GLY A 46 1.51 -11.58 -13.07
C GLY A 46 0.50 -11.00 -14.06
N GLY A 47 0.59 -9.70 -14.37
CA GLY A 47 -0.24 -9.06 -15.39
C GLY A 47 0.27 -9.27 -16.81
N LYS A 48 -0.53 -8.89 -17.80
CA LYS A 48 -0.24 -9.07 -19.23
C LYS A 48 1.10 -8.46 -19.67
N ASP A 49 1.38 -7.22 -19.28
CA ASP A 49 2.55 -6.47 -19.76
C ASP A 49 3.85 -7.10 -19.23
N SER A 50 3.86 -7.47 -17.94
CA SER A 50 5.00 -8.15 -17.31
C SER A 50 5.19 -9.58 -17.81
N THR A 51 4.09 -10.27 -18.17
CA THR A 51 4.13 -11.62 -18.75
C THR A 51 4.73 -11.57 -20.16
N ALA A 52 4.27 -10.65 -21.02
CA ALA A 52 4.83 -10.49 -22.36
C ALA A 52 6.32 -10.13 -22.33
N THR A 53 6.70 -9.20 -21.44
CA THR A 53 8.09 -8.82 -21.21
C THR A 53 8.97 -10.01 -20.84
N LEU A 54 8.52 -10.82 -19.87
CA LEU A 54 9.27 -12.01 -19.44
C LEU A 54 9.31 -13.07 -20.54
N GLN A 55 8.24 -13.29 -21.31
CA GLN A 55 8.23 -14.23 -22.43
C GLN A 55 9.29 -13.87 -23.47
N LEU A 56 9.39 -12.60 -23.87
CA LEU A 56 10.41 -12.14 -24.81
C LEU A 56 11.83 -12.42 -24.30
N VAL A 57 12.10 -12.11 -23.03
CA VAL A 57 13.42 -12.37 -22.43
C VAL A 57 13.68 -13.87 -22.32
N TRP A 58 12.68 -14.66 -21.94
CA TRP A 58 12.80 -16.12 -21.81
C TRP A 58 13.15 -16.78 -23.15
N TYR A 59 12.48 -16.40 -24.24
CA TYR A 59 12.78 -16.91 -25.57
C TYR A 59 14.19 -16.52 -26.06
N ALA A 60 14.62 -15.28 -25.78
CA ALA A 60 15.98 -14.87 -26.06
C ALA A 60 17.01 -15.73 -25.33
N LEU A 61 16.75 -16.06 -24.07
CA LEU A 61 17.62 -16.91 -23.25
C LEU A 61 17.60 -18.37 -23.71
N GLN A 62 16.46 -18.92 -24.13
CA GLN A 62 16.38 -20.25 -24.73
C GLN A 62 17.28 -20.35 -25.96
N GLN A 63 17.18 -19.40 -26.90
CA GLN A 63 18.04 -19.38 -28.08
C GLN A 63 19.52 -19.23 -27.71
N LEU A 64 19.85 -18.40 -26.71
CA LEU A 64 21.23 -18.27 -26.23
C LEU A 64 21.73 -19.53 -25.50
N ALA A 65 20.86 -20.28 -24.83
CA ALA A 65 21.22 -21.52 -24.16
C ALA A 65 21.55 -22.62 -25.19
N GLU A 66 20.79 -22.70 -26.29
CA GLU A 66 21.11 -23.57 -27.44
C GLU A 66 22.47 -23.23 -28.05
N GLU A 67 22.85 -21.95 -28.05
CA GLU A 67 24.18 -21.47 -28.49
C GLU A 67 25.28 -21.61 -27.41
N GLY A 68 24.95 -22.04 -26.18
CA GLY A 68 25.90 -22.14 -25.06
C GLY A 68 26.35 -20.79 -24.49
N LYS A 69 25.61 -19.71 -24.74
CA LYS A 69 25.95 -18.32 -24.35
C LYS A 69 25.10 -17.76 -23.20
N ALA A 70 24.06 -18.46 -22.76
CA ALA A 70 23.21 -18.06 -21.64
C ALA A 70 23.88 -18.29 -20.27
N THR A 71 24.87 -17.46 -19.92
CA THR A 71 25.72 -17.63 -18.72
C THR A 71 25.40 -16.66 -17.57
N LYS A 72 24.82 -15.50 -17.88
CA LYS A 72 24.49 -14.44 -16.93
C LYS A 72 23.16 -14.73 -16.22
N LYS A 73 23.16 -14.58 -14.90
CA LYS A 73 21.97 -14.76 -14.05
C LYS A 73 20.92 -13.67 -14.31
N VAL A 74 19.67 -14.11 -14.37
CA VAL A 74 18.49 -13.27 -14.54
C VAL A 74 17.54 -13.51 -13.38
N HIS A 75 17.28 -12.47 -12.60
CA HIS A 75 16.41 -12.53 -11.43
C HIS A 75 15.02 -12.05 -11.81
N VAL A 76 14.00 -12.89 -11.67
CA VAL A 76 12.60 -12.46 -11.82
C VAL A 76 12.08 -12.12 -10.44
N ILE A 77 11.70 -10.87 -10.20
CA ILE A 77 11.18 -10.43 -8.90
C ILE A 77 9.69 -10.16 -8.98
N SER A 78 8.93 -10.66 -8.01
CA SER A 78 7.53 -10.31 -7.82
C SER A 78 7.32 -9.85 -6.40
N THR A 79 6.72 -8.67 -6.20
CA THR A 79 6.43 -8.15 -4.86
C THR A 79 5.00 -8.46 -4.48
N ASP A 80 4.85 -9.38 -3.53
CA ASP A 80 3.58 -9.71 -2.92
C ASP A 80 3.35 -8.82 -1.70
N THR A 81 2.34 -7.96 -1.77
CA THR A 81 2.01 -7.05 -0.66
C THR A 81 1.30 -7.72 0.51
N LEU A 82 0.95 -9.01 0.38
CA LEU A 82 0.15 -9.80 1.34
C LEU A 82 -1.29 -9.30 1.52
N VAL A 83 -1.69 -8.31 0.73
CA VAL A 83 -3.05 -7.79 0.66
C VAL A 83 -3.55 -7.62 -0.79
N GLU A 84 -2.87 -8.27 -1.74
CA GLU A 84 -3.35 -8.38 -3.13
C GLU A 84 -4.66 -9.17 -3.19
N ASN A 85 -5.45 -8.99 -4.26
CA ASN A 85 -6.58 -9.86 -4.53
C ASN A 85 -6.14 -11.35 -4.46
N PRO A 86 -6.83 -12.21 -3.67
CA PRO A 86 -6.37 -13.58 -3.46
C PRO A 86 -6.24 -14.39 -4.76
N ILE A 87 -7.15 -14.22 -5.72
CA ILE A 87 -7.09 -14.90 -7.03
C ILE A 87 -5.78 -14.54 -7.75
N VAL A 88 -5.42 -13.26 -7.71
CA VAL A 88 -4.21 -12.73 -8.37
C VAL A 88 -2.95 -13.18 -7.63
N SER A 89 -2.96 -13.17 -6.29
CA SER A 89 -1.83 -13.65 -5.50
C SER A 89 -1.52 -15.12 -5.78
N MET A 90 -2.55 -15.96 -5.84
CA MET A 90 -2.43 -17.38 -6.19
C MET A 90 -1.98 -17.59 -7.63
N TRP A 91 -2.47 -16.77 -8.57
CA TRP A 91 -2.04 -16.78 -9.96
C TRP A 91 -0.53 -16.52 -10.06
N VAL A 92 -0.05 -15.47 -9.39
CA VAL A 92 1.38 -15.12 -9.35
C VAL A 92 2.19 -16.24 -8.70
N GLU A 93 1.76 -16.77 -7.56
CA GLU A 93 2.45 -17.84 -6.85
C GLU A 93 2.60 -19.11 -7.70
N LYS A 94 1.51 -19.54 -8.36
CA LYS A 94 1.55 -20.67 -9.31
C LYS A 94 2.48 -20.38 -10.49
N SER A 95 2.45 -19.17 -11.04
CA SER A 95 3.32 -18.77 -12.15
C SER A 95 4.80 -18.82 -11.76
N LEU A 96 5.16 -18.29 -10.58
CA LEU A 96 6.53 -18.34 -10.07
C LEU A 96 7.03 -19.78 -9.88
N GLY A 97 6.20 -20.67 -9.32
CA GLY A 97 6.57 -22.09 -9.19
C GLY A 97 6.74 -22.79 -10.54
N ARG A 98 5.91 -22.45 -11.53
CA ARG A 98 6.07 -22.92 -12.92
C ARG A 98 7.34 -22.39 -13.58
N MET A 99 7.70 -21.13 -13.33
CA MET A 99 8.96 -20.55 -13.80
C MET A 99 10.17 -21.27 -13.19
N GLU A 100 10.13 -21.56 -11.89
CA GLU A 100 11.23 -22.27 -11.22
C GLU A 100 11.46 -23.64 -11.87
N GLN A 101 10.40 -24.43 -11.99
CA GLN A 101 10.46 -25.74 -12.65
C GLN A 101 10.92 -25.65 -14.12
N ALA A 102 10.36 -24.71 -14.89
CA ALA A 102 10.71 -24.57 -16.30
C ALA A 102 12.15 -24.07 -16.51
N ALA A 103 12.67 -23.22 -15.62
CA ALA A 103 14.05 -22.75 -15.68
C ALA A 103 15.03 -23.90 -15.43
N GLU A 104 14.72 -24.81 -14.49
CA GLU A 104 15.50 -26.03 -14.24
C GLU A 104 15.44 -27.00 -15.42
N ASP A 105 14.23 -27.33 -15.89
CA ASP A 105 14.01 -28.27 -17.00
C ASP A 105 14.70 -27.82 -18.29
N GLN A 106 14.78 -26.51 -18.52
CA GLN A 106 15.37 -25.90 -19.72
C GLN A 106 16.81 -25.46 -19.51
N ASN A 107 17.38 -25.69 -18.32
CA ASN A 107 18.74 -25.27 -17.94
C ASN A 107 19.01 -23.77 -18.22
N LEU A 108 18.06 -22.91 -17.86
CA LEU A 108 18.16 -21.46 -18.05
C LEU A 108 18.65 -20.77 -16.77
N PRO A 109 19.47 -19.70 -16.89
CA PRO A 109 19.99 -18.97 -15.74
C PRO A 109 18.94 -18.00 -15.15
N ILE A 110 17.69 -18.42 -15.02
CA ILE A 110 16.56 -17.63 -14.52
C ILE A 110 16.24 -18.08 -13.10
N THR A 111 16.07 -17.13 -12.17
CA THR A 111 15.66 -17.43 -10.80
C THR A 111 14.51 -16.52 -10.37
N PRO A 112 13.30 -17.07 -10.13
CA PRO A 112 12.19 -16.32 -9.57
C PRO A 112 12.36 -16.04 -8.06
N HIS A 113 11.91 -14.87 -7.61
CA HIS A 113 11.93 -14.41 -6.23
C HIS A 113 10.57 -13.81 -5.87
N ARG A 114 9.90 -14.37 -4.87
CA ARG A 114 8.76 -13.73 -4.20
C ARG A 114 9.29 -12.83 -3.09
N LEU A 115 9.11 -11.53 -3.25
CA LEU A 115 9.49 -10.51 -2.28
C LEU A 115 8.26 -10.13 -1.46
N THR A 116 8.40 -10.04 -0.15
CA THR A 116 7.34 -9.59 0.76
C THR A 116 7.81 -8.43 1.64
N PRO A 117 6.90 -7.56 2.11
CA PRO A 117 7.26 -6.50 3.06
C PRO A 117 7.77 -7.06 4.39
N ASP A 118 8.74 -6.35 4.98
CA ASP A 118 9.13 -6.56 6.38
C ASP A 118 7.89 -6.50 7.28
N ILE A 119 7.85 -7.31 8.34
CA ILE A 119 6.69 -7.42 9.26
C ILE A 119 6.24 -6.02 9.74
N LYS A 120 7.18 -5.15 10.12
CA LYS A 120 6.89 -3.76 10.58
C LYS A 120 6.21 -2.87 9.53
N ASP A 121 6.32 -3.24 8.26
CA ASP A 121 5.85 -2.50 7.09
C ASP A 121 4.56 -3.08 6.50
N ARG A 122 4.14 -4.27 6.92
CA ARG A 122 2.90 -4.92 6.48
C ARG A 122 1.66 -4.11 6.83
N PHE A 123 0.60 -4.32 6.04
CA PHE A 123 -0.59 -3.48 6.06
C PHE A 123 -1.29 -3.53 7.42
N TRP A 124 -1.61 -4.72 7.93
CA TRP A 124 -2.32 -4.87 9.21
C TRP A 124 -1.46 -4.48 10.40
N VAL A 125 -0.14 -4.69 10.37
CA VAL A 125 0.76 -4.21 11.43
C VAL A 125 0.75 -2.68 11.52
N ASN A 126 0.72 -1.96 10.39
CA ASN A 126 0.63 -0.49 10.43
C ASN A 126 -0.78 0.00 10.79
N LEU A 127 -1.82 -0.60 10.23
CA LEU A 127 -3.20 -0.15 10.43
C LEU A 127 -3.76 -0.57 11.80
N ILE A 128 -3.69 -1.87 12.13
CA ILE A 128 -4.18 -2.45 13.40
C ILE A 128 -3.14 -2.34 14.50
N GLY A 129 -1.84 -2.55 14.23
CA GLY A 129 -0.80 -2.44 15.25
C GLY A 129 -0.58 -0.98 15.67
N LYS A 130 -0.09 -0.15 14.74
CA LYS A 130 0.28 1.25 15.03
C LYS A 130 -0.93 2.20 15.09
N GLY A 131 -2.03 1.83 14.44
CA GLY A 131 -3.23 2.67 14.33
C GLY A 131 -3.17 3.65 13.16
N TYR A 132 -2.41 3.38 12.10
CA TYR A 132 -2.35 4.30 10.96
C TYR A 132 -3.73 4.41 10.30
N PRO A 133 -4.18 5.62 9.92
CA PRO A 133 -5.38 5.74 9.11
C PRO A 133 -5.21 5.03 7.77
N ALA A 134 -6.31 4.51 7.23
CA ALA A 134 -6.30 3.89 5.91
C ALA A 134 -5.67 4.84 4.85
N PRO A 135 -4.91 4.32 3.87
CA PRO A 135 -4.22 5.15 2.88
C PRO A 135 -5.16 6.12 2.14
N ARG A 136 -4.69 7.35 1.95
CA ARG A 136 -5.41 8.41 1.19
C ARG A 136 -4.46 9.10 0.24
N ALA A 137 -4.98 9.88 -0.71
CA ALA A 137 -4.18 10.61 -1.70
C ALA A 137 -3.00 11.41 -1.10
N LYS A 138 -3.23 12.13 0.01
CA LYS A 138 -2.19 12.92 0.71
C LYS A 138 -1.39 12.13 1.75
N PHE A 139 -1.75 10.87 2.01
CA PHE A 139 -1.11 10.02 3.02
C PHE A 139 -1.08 8.56 2.56
N ARG A 140 -0.40 8.33 1.43
CA ARG A 140 -0.32 7.02 0.76
C ARG A 140 0.90 6.24 1.25
N TRP A 141 0.88 5.81 2.51
CA TRP A 141 2.00 5.11 3.13
C TRP A 141 2.20 3.66 2.62
N CYS A 142 1.19 3.05 2.00
CA CYS A 142 1.21 1.65 1.60
C CYS A 142 2.13 1.38 0.39
N THR A 143 2.24 2.30 -0.57
CA THR A 143 3.00 2.05 -1.80
C THR A 143 4.49 1.94 -1.55
N ASP A 144 5.05 2.86 -0.77
CA ASP A 144 6.48 2.83 -0.43
C ASP A 144 6.82 1.57 0.37
N ARG A 145 6.04 1.30 1.42
CA ARG A 145 6.29 0.19 2.36
C ARG A 145 6.06 -1.18 1.74
N LEU A 146 4.95 -1.36 1.03
CA LEU A 146 4.52 -2.68 0.59
C LEU A 146 5.07 -3.05 -0.79
N LYS A 147 5.25 -2.09 -1.71
CA LYS A 147 5.66 -2.36 -3.10
C LYS A 147 7.09 -1.92 -3.41
N ILE A 148 7.44 -0.67 -3.07
CA ILE A 148 8.72 -0.08 -3.50
C ILE A 148 9.88 -0.59 -2.66
N ASN A 149 9.76 -0.59 -1.33
CA ASN A 149 10.86 -0.98 -0.43
C ASN A 149 11.34 -2.42 -0.64
N PRO A 150 10.47 -3.45 -0.74
CA PRO A 150 10.94 -4.83 -0.96
C PRO A 150 11.72 -4.99 -2.26
N SER A 151 11.20 -4.43 -3.36
CA SER A 151 11.86 -4.43 -4.66
C SER A 151 13.19 -3.67 -4.63
N ASN A 152 13.19 -2.45 -4.09
CA ASN A 152 14.38 -1.61 -4.03
C ASN A 152 15.47 -2.23 -3.17
N ASN A 153 15.13 -2.86 -2.04
CA ASN A 153 16.11 -3.52 -1.18
C ASN A 153 16.80 -4.68 -1.92
N PHE A 154 16.04 -5.47 -2.68
CA PHE A 154 16.60 -6.53 -3.51
C PHE A 154 17.53 -5.96 -4.60
N ILE A 155 17.05 -4.98 -5.38
CA ILE A 155 17.82 -4.37 -6.48
C ILE A 155 19.10 -3.72 -5.96
N LYS A 156 19.02 -2.97 -4.85
CA LYS A 156 20.19 -2.36 -4.18
C LYS A 156 21.19 -3.43 -3.77
N SER A 157 20.74 -4.53 -3.14
CA SER A 157 21.63 -5.61 -2.71
C SER A 157 22.38 -6.27 -3.87
N LEU A 158 21.78 -6.31 -5.06
CA LEU A 158 22.40 -6.85 -6.28
C LEU A 158 23.37 -5.84 -6.90
N ARG A 159 22.94 -4.57 -7.03
CA ARG A 159 23.80 -3.48 -7.49
C ARG A 159 25.05 -3.35 -6.61
N ASP A 160 24.91 -3.40 -5.28
CA ASP A 160 26.02 -3.20 -4.36
C ASP A 160 27.05 -4.34 -4.46
N LYS A 161 26.64 -5.54 -4.90
CA LYS A 161 27.53 -6.68 -5.18
C LYS A 161 28.17 -6.63 -6.57
N ASN A 162 27.48 -6.07 -7.56
CA ASN A 162 27.86 -6.15 -8.97
C ASN A 162 28.28 -4.81 -9.60
N GLY A 163 28.18 -3.69 -8.87
CA GLY A 163 28.45 -2.33 -9.33
C GLY A 163 27.27 -1.68 -10.06
N GLU A 164 26.59 -2.42 -10.93
CA GLU A 164 25.44 -2.00 -11.72
C GLU A 164 24.36 -3.10 -11.78
N ALA A 165 23.15 -2.75 -12.19
CA ALA A 165 22.07 -3.71 -12.50
C ALA A 165 21.21 -3.20 -13.67
N ILE A 166 20.64 -4.12 -14.46
CA ILE A 166 19.64 -3.80 -15.48
C ILE A 166 18.26 -4.25 -14.98
N LEU A 167 17.32 -3.30 -14.85
CA LEU A 167 15.93 -3.53 -14.47
C LEU A 167 15.05 -3.56 -15.72
N VAL A 168 14.51 -4.72 -16.05
CA VAL A 168 13.59 -4.92 -17.17
C VAL A 168 12.15 -4.74 -16.69
N LEU A 169 11.41 -3.82 -17.32
CA LEU A 169 10.04 -3.47 -16.96
C LEU A 169 9.10 -3.52 -18.17
N GLY A 170 7.86 -3.94 -17.94
CA GLY A 170 6.78 -3.91 -18.94
C GLY A 170 6.07 -2.56 -19.07
N THR A 171 6.76 -1.44 -18.82
CA THR A 171 6.19 -0.08 -18.96
C THR A 171 6.04 0.30 -20.43
N ARG A 172 4.96 1.01 -20.77
CA ARG A 172 4.67 1.41 -22.18
C ARG A 172 4.26 2.86 -22.29
N LYS A 173 4.66 3.53 -23.38
CA LYS A 173 4.27 4.92 -23.68
C LYS A 173 2.76 5.05 -23.87
N ALA A 174 2.12 4.02 -24.42
CA ALA A 174 0.68 3.96 -24.63
C ALA A 174 -0.15 3.85 -23.33
N GLU A 175 0.45 3.72 -22.14
CA GLU A 175 -0.31 3.64 -20.88
C GLU A 175 -0.91 4.99 -20.44
N SER A 176 -0.20 6.11 -20.67
CA SER A 176 -0.70 7.46 -20.40
C SER A 176 0.25 8.52 -20.97
N ALA A 177 -0.28 9.71 -21.29
CA ALA A 177 0.53 10.85 -21.76
C ALA A 177 1.63 11.24 -20.76
N THR A 178 1.35 11.18 -19.45
CA THR A 178 2.35 11.46 -18.41
C THR A 178 3.47 10.43 -18.39
N ARG A 179 3.17 9.14 -18.58
CA ARG A 179 4.20 8.08 -18.67
C ARG A 179 5.03 8.21 -19.93
N ALA A 180 4.41 8.52 -21.08
CA ALA A 180 5.12 8.77 -22.32
C ALA A 180 6.15 9.90 -22.17
N ALA A 181 5.71 11.06 -21.67
CA ALA A 181 6.58 12.21 -21.45
C ALA A 181 7.76 11.89 -20.51
N LEU A 182 7.51 11.14 -19.43
CA LEU A 182 8.55 10.74 -18.48
C LEU A 182 9.55 9.74 -19.10
N MET A 183 9.06 8.78 -19.89
CA MET A 183 9.93 7.86 -20.62
C MET A 183 10.81 8.60 -21.62
N ASP A 184 10.22 9.51 -22.40
CA ASP A 184 10.96 10.32 -23.38
C ASP A 184 11.99 11.23 -22.72
N GLU A 185 11.69 11.79 -21.54
CA GLU A 185 12.64 12.60 -20.76
C GLU A 185 13.89 11.80 -20.38
N TYR A 186 13.72 10.60 -19.80
CA TYR A 186 14.86 9.76 -19.40
C TYR A 186 15.58 9.12 -20.60
N GLU A 187 14.87 8.80 -21.68
CA GLU A 187 15.47 8.34 -22.94
C GLU A 187 16.36 9.41 -23.57
N ASN A 188 15.98 10.68 -23.48
CA ASN A 188 16.70 11.80 -24.09
C ASN A 188 17.58 12.59 -23.12
N SER A 189 17.70 12.15 -21.87
CA SER A 189 18.55 12.78 -20.87
C SER A 189 20.01 12.85 -21.34
N ALA A 190 20.64 14.01 -21.16
CA ALA A 190 22.06 14.22 -21.50
C ALA A 190 23.01 13.33 -20.68
N THR A 191 22.56 12.84 -19.52
CA THR A 191 23.32 11.93 -18.66
C THR A 191 23.18 10.46 -19.04
N ASN A 192 22.24 10.12 -19.93
CA ASN A 192 22.03 8.74 -20.38
C ASN A 192 23.14 8.27 -21.33
N THR A 193 24.21 7.71 -20.76
CA THR A 193 25.35 7.17 -21.49
C THR A 193 25.05 5.89 -22.27
N ARG A 194 23.91 5.23 -22.02
CA ARG A 194 23.54 3.94 -22.63
C ARG A 194 22.34 4.00 -23.57
N LYS A 195 21.94 5.19 -24.00
CA LYS A 195 20.83 5.41 -24.94
C LYS A 195 20.96 4.57 -26.22
N ALA A 196 22.16 4.45 -26.78
CA ALA A 196 22.42 3.67 -27.98
C ALA A 196 22.14 2.15 -27.82
N GLN A 197 22.11 1.66 -26.58
CA GLN A 197 21.77 0.28 -26.22
C GLN A 197 20.28 0.10 -25.89
N GLY A 198 19.46 1.15 -26.04
CA GLY A 198 18.03 1.13 -25.68
C GLY A 198 17.78 1.14 -24.16
N LEU A 199 18.77 1.57 -23.37
CA LEU A 199 18.67 1.68 -21.92
C LEU A 199 18.37 3.12 -21.48
N THR A 200 17.68 3.25 -20.35
CA THR A 200 17.37 4.54 -19.71
C THR A 200 17.82 4.58 -18.26
N GLU A 201 18.06 5.78 -17.73
CA GLU A 201 18.43 5.94 -16.33
C GLU A 201 17.22 5.71 -15.41
N SER A 202 17.46 5.17 -14.22
CA SER A 202 16.42 5.15 -13.19
C SER A 202 16.17 6.56 -12.65
N GLY A 203 14.92 7.02 -12.74
CA GLY A 203 14.47 8.26 -12.09
C GLY A 203 14.42 8.19 -10.56
N ALA A 204 14.55 7.00 -9.97
CA ALA A 204 14.53 6.82 -8.52
C ALA A 204 15.90 7.16 -7.91
N LYS A 205 15.95 8.17 -7.03
CA LYS A 205 17.17 8.60 -6.32
C LYS A 205 17.93 7.45 -5.65
N ASP A 206 17.20 6.45 -5.19
CA ASP A 206 17.69 5.29 -4.48
C ASP A 206 18.30 4.19 -5.38
N LEU A 207 18.08 4.29 -6.69
CA LEU A 207 18.49 3.32 -7.70
C LEU A 207 19.51 3.90 -8.68
N GLN A 208 20.44 4.74 -8.19
CA GLN A 208 21.61 5.13 -8.97
C GLN A 208 22.34 3.88 -9.47
N ARG A 209 22.88 3.95 -10.70
CA ARG A 209 23.56 2.83 -11.40
C ARG A 209 22.66 1.61 -11.66
N VAL A 210 21.36 1.84 -11.74
CA VAL A 210 20.39 0.86 -12.24
C VAL A 210 19.84 1.39 -13.57
N TRP A 211 20.01 0.62 -14.63
CA TRP A 211 19.54 0.94 -15.98
C TRP A 211 18.18 0.29 -16.22
N ILE A 212 17.23 1.02 -16.79
CA ILE A 212 15.91 0.50 -17.13
C ILE A 212 15.89 0.05 -18.58
N TYR A 213 15.30 -1.11 -18.82
CA TYR A 213 15.04 -1.65 -20.15
C TYR A 213 13.55 -1.97 -20.32
N ALA A 214 12.91 -1.41 -21.34
CA ALA A 214 11.48 -1.56 -21.59
C ALA A 214 11.23 -2.17 -23.00
N PRO A 215 11.35 -3.50 -23.16
CA PRO A 215 11.30 -4.15 -24.48
C PRO A 215 9.96 -3.98 -25.21
N ILE A 216 8.88 -3.75 -24.48
CA ILE A 216 7.53 -3.52 -25.03
C ILE A 216 7.11 -2.04 -24.97
N GLY A 217 8.06 -1.11 -24.80
CA GLY A 217 7.78 0.31 -24.56
C GLY A 217 6.87 0.98 -25.59
N GLU A 218 6.97 0.55 -26.84
CA GLU A 218 6.19 1.07 -27.98
C GLU A 218 4.90 0.28 -28.25
N TRP A 219 4.59 -0.77 -27.47
CA TRP A 219 3.42 -1.61 -27.71
C TRP A 219 2.13 -0.94 -27.19
N SER A 220 1.05 -1.08 -27.95
CA SER A 220 -0.30 -0.77 -27.50
C SER A 220 -0.86 -1.87 -26.59
N ASN A 221 -2.06 -1.63 -26.03
CA ASN A 221 -2.76 -2.64 -25.23
C ASN A 221 -3.09 -3.90 -26.06
N ASP A 222 -3.56 -3.68 -27.29
CA ASP A 222 -3.96 -4.74 -28.21
C ASP A 222 -2.74 -5.54 -28.69
N ASP A 223 -1.62 -4.86 -28.93
CA ASP A 223 -0.38 -5.53 -29.34
C ASP A 223 0.08 -6.57 -28.30
N VAL A 224 -0.03 -6.23 -27.00
CA VAL A 224 0.32 -7.15 -25.91
C VAL A 224 -0.57 -8.39 -25.93
N TRP A 225 -1.88 -8.23 -26.11
CA TRP A 225 -2.80 -9.38 -26.14
C TRP A 225 -2.67 -10.21 -27.41
N ILE A 226 -2.49 -9.56 -28.56
CA ILE A 226 -2.20 -10.23 -29.82
C ILE A 226 -0.95 -11.11 -29.65
N TYR A 227 0.12 -10.58 -29.05
CA TYR A 227 1.32 -11.35 -28.73
C TYR A 227 1.04 -12.54 -27.80
N LEU A 228 0.41 -12.29 -26.64
CA LEU A 228 0.15 -13.34 -25.64
C LEU A 228 -0.76 -14.45 -26.18
N ASN A 229 -1.69 -14.13 -27.08
CA ASN A 229 -2.55 -15.14 -27.71
C ASN A 229 -1.88 -15.86 -28.89
N SER A 230 -0.89 -15.23 -29.53
CA SER A 230 -0.17 -15.83 -30.66
C SER A 230 1.03 -16.67 -30.25
N VAL A 231 1.61 -16.39 -29.08
CA VAL A 231 2.87 -17.01 -28.62
C VAL A 231 2.61 -17.83 -27.36
N LYS A 232 3.08 -19.07 -27.37
CA LYS A 232 2.97 -19.97 -26.21
C LYS A 232 3.75 -19.41 -25.04
N ASN A 233 3.27 -19.64 -23.82
CA ASN A 233 4.04 -19.33 -22.62
C ASN A 233 5.19 -20.36 -22.44
N PRO A 234 6.47 -19.94 -22.33
CA PRO A 234 7.62 -20.84 -22.29
C PRO A 234 7.82 -21.54 -20.94
N TRP A 235 7.14 -21.11 -19.87
CA TRP A 235 7.09 -21.83 -18.58
C TRP A 235 5.78 -22.61 -18.38
N ASN A 236 5.07 -22.91 -19.47
CA ASN A 236 3.87 -23.76 -19.48
C ASN A 236 2.75 -23.27 -18.54
N PHE A 237 2.59 -21.96 -18.42
CA PHE A 237 1.49 -21.33 -17.68
C PHE A 237 0.56 -20.60 -18.66
N PRO A 238 -0.64 -21.12 -18.95
CA PRO A 238 -1.36 -20.72 -20.15
C PRO A 238 -1.80 -19.24 -20.17
N ASN A 239 -1.51 -18.55 -21.28
CA ASN A 239 -1.92 -17.15 -21.46
C ASN A 239 -3.45 -16.99 -21.57
N HIS A 240 -4.19 -18.04 -21.94
CA HIS A 240 -5.65 -18.00 -22.00
C HIS A 240 -6.28 -17.88 -20.60
N ASP A 241 -5.69 -18.51 -19.58
CA ASP A 241 -6.15 -18.38 -18.19
C ASP A 241 -5.95 -16.94 -17.68
N LEU A 242 -4.84 -16.30 -18.08
CA LEU A 242 -4.59 -14.88 -17.82
C LEU A 242 -5.69 -14.02 -18.43
N MET A 243 -6.03 -14.26 -19.71
CA MET A 243 -7.13 -13.56 -20.38
C MET A 243 -8.46 -13.77 -19.65
N GLY A 244 -8.78 -15.01 -19.25
CA GLY A 244 -9.98 -15.33 -18.47
C GLY A 244 -10.06 -14.57 -17.15
N MET A 245 -8.93 -14.38 -16.46
CA MET A 245 -8.86 -13.57 -15.24
C MET A 245 -9.18 -12.08 -15.52
N TYR A 246 -8.69 -11.50 -16.62
CA TYR A 246 -9.03 -10.13 -17.03
C TYR A 246 -10.50 -10.00 -17.47
N GLN A 247 -11.03 -10.99 -18.19
CA GLN A 247 -12.43 -11.05 -18.60
C GLN A 247 -13.36 -11.07 -17.38
N GLY A 248 -13.10 -11.97 -16.42
CA GLY A 248 -13.89 -12.06 -15.19
C GLY A 248 -13.85 -10.80 -14.34
N ALA A 249 -12.79 -9.99 -14.44
CA ALA A 249 -12.64 -8.74 -13.70
C ALA A 249 -13.13 -7.49 -14.46
N THR A 250 -13.80 -7.68 -15.59
CA THR A 250 -14.40 -6.61 -16.40
C THR A 250 -15.92 -6.64 -16.22
N ASP A 251 -16.54 -5.47 -16.03
CA ASP A 251 -18.00 -5.37 -15.88
C ASP A 251 -18.70 -5.97 -17.10
N GLY A 252 -19.63 -6.91 -16.86
CA GLY A 252 -20.38 -7.61 -17.90
C GLY A 252 -19.66 -8.81 -18.51
N GLY A 253 -18.41 -9.11 -18.12
CA GLY A 253 -17.70 -10.34 -18.51
C GLY A 253 -17.30 -10.43 -19.99
N GLU A 254 -17.64 -9.44 -20.81
CA GLU A 254 -17.35 -9.43 -22.23
C GLU A 254 -15.99 -8.77 -22.52
N CYS A 255 -15.16 -9.47 -23.29
CA CYS A 255 -14.03 -8.87 -23.97
C CYS A 255 -14.38 -8.72 -25.44
N PRO A 256 -14.74 -7.51 -25.92
CA PRO A 256 -14.78 -7.29 -27.35
C PRO A 256 -13.35 -7.51 -27.86
N LEU A 257 -13.10 -8.63 -28.54
CA LEU A 257 -11.94 -8.80 -29.40
C LEU A 257 -12.19 -7.87 -30.58
N VAL A 258 -11.66 -6.68 -30.45
CA VAL A 258 -12.05 -5.54 -31.26
C VAL A 258 -11.62 -5.73 -32.71
N VAL A 259 -12.60 -5.77 -33.62
CA VAL A 259 -12.40 -5.69 -35.08
C VAL A 259 -12.37 -4.23 -35.56
N ASP A 260 -12.69 -3.25 -34.69
CA ASP A 260 -12.77 -1.81 -35.01
C ASP A 260 -12.15 -0.87 -33.96
N GLN A 261 -11.27 0.05 -34.36
CA GLN A 261 -10.42 0.92 -33.53
C GLN A 261 -11.14 1.82 -32.49
N SER A 262 -12.47 1.80 -32.44
CA SER A 262 -13.33 2.60 -31.56
C SER A 262 -13.70 1.91 -30.24
N THR A 263 -13.57 0.59 -30.12
CA THR A 263 -13.98 -0.17 -28.93
C THR A 263 -12.78 -0.41 -28.01
N GLN A 264 -12.91 -0.24 -26.70
CA GLN A 264 -11.84 -0.54 -25.74
C GLN A 264 -11.75 -2.06 -25.50
N SER A 265 -10.56 -2.64 -25.68
CA SER A 265 -10.31 -4.06 -25.43
C SER A 265 -10.23 -4.40 -23.93
N CYS A 266 -10.43 -5.67 -23.58
CA CYS A 266 -10.26 -6.16 -22.21
C CYS A 266 -8.80 -6.03 -21.75
N GLY A 267 -8.45 -4.94 -21.09
CA GLY A 267 -7.09 -4.75 -20.57
C GLY A 267 -6.90 -3.52 -19.68
N ASP A 268 -7.95 -2.74 -19.48
CA ASP A 268 -7.97 -1.63 -18.51
C ASP A 268 -8.36 -2.08 -17.09
N SER A 269 -8.87 -3.31 -16.92
CA SER A 269 -9.12 -3.85 -15.57
C SER A 269 -7.80 -3.97 -14.82
N ARG A 270 -7.66 -3.18 -13.75
CA ARG A 270 -6.48 -3.13 -12.90
C ARG A 270 -6.74 -3.92 -11.64
N PHE A 271 -6.04 -5.03 -11.48
CA PHE A 271 -6.01 -5.76 -10.23
C PHE A 271 -5.30 -4.94 -9.15
N GLY A 272 -5.98 -4.78 -8.01
CA GLY A 272 -5.45 -4.06 -6.86
C GLY A 272 -5.44 -4.91 -5.60
N CYS A 273 -4.99 -4.28 -4.52
CA CYS A 273 -5.10 -4.83 -3.18
C CYS A 273 -6.56 -4.83 -2.74
N TYR A 274 -7.06 -5.91 -2.12
CA TYR A 274 -8.46 -5.99 -1.67
C TYR A 274 -8.77 -4.95 -0.58
N VAL A 275 -7.75 -4.41 0.09
CA VAL A 275 -7.86 -3.33 1.10
C VAL A 275 -7.73 -1.91 0.53
N CYS A 276 -7.67 -1.74 -0.80
CA CYS A 276 -7.33 -0.45 -1.40
C CYS A 276 -8.45 0.60 -1.23
N THR A 277 -8.15 1.64 -0.46
CA THR A 277 -9.04 2.79 -0.20
C THR A 277 -8.75 4.01 -1.08
N MET A 278 -7.88 3.90 -2.10
CA MET A 278 -7.58 5.01 -3.01
C MET A 278 -8.69 5.28 -4.04
N VAL A 279 -9.56 4.29 -4.24
CA VAL A 279 -10.76 4.34 -5.07
C VAL A 279 -11.98 4.18 -4.17
N SER A 280 -13.17 4.57 -4.62
CA SER A 280 -14.42 4.38 -3.86
C SER A 280 -14.80 2.91 -3.75
N GLU A 281 -14.65 2.16 -4.84
CA GLU A 281 -15.02 0.76 -4.92
C GLU A 281 -13.96 -0.06 -5.65
N ASP A 282 -13.82 -1.33 -5.26
CA ASP A 282 -13.02 -2.29 -6.01
C ASP A 282 -13.86 -2.88 -7.14
N LYS A 283 -13.90 -2.18 -8.29
CA LYS A 283 -14.63 -2.63 -9.47
C LYS A 283 -14.18 -4.02 -9.93
N SER A 284 -12.88 -4.29 -9.86
CA SER A 284 -12.32 -5.57 -10.34
C SER A 284 -12.82 -6.75 -9.52
N MET A 285 -12.78 -6.64 -8.19
CA MET A 285 -13.26 -7.69 -7.29
C MET A 285 -14.79 -7.81 -7.34
N ASN A 286 -15.50 -6.68 -7.40
CA ASN A 286 -16.96 -6.69 -7.54
C ASN A 286 -17.41 -7.34 -8.86
N ALA A 287 -16.74 -7.03 -9.97
CA ALA A 287 -17.00 -7.64 -11.27
C ALA A 287 -16.72 -9.15 -11.24
N MET A 288 -15.61 -9.58 -10.62
CA MET A 288 -15.32 -11.02 -10.46
C MET A 288 -16.43 -11.77 -9.73
N ILE A 289 -16.97 -11.17 -8.66
CA ILE A 289 -18.07 -11.77 -7.88
C ILE A 289 -19.37 -11.76 -8.69
N ALA A 290 -19.69 -10.65 -9.37
CA ALA A 290 -20.91 -10.51 -10.15
C ALA A 290 -20.93 -11.43 -11.38
N ASN A 291 -19.78 -11.67 -12.00
CA ASN A 291 -19.65 -12.52 -13.18
C ASN A 291 -19.59 -14.02 -12.84
N ASP A 292 -19.34 -14.39 -11.59
CA ASP A 292 -19.13 -15.78 -11.16
C ASP A 292 -19.57 -15.98 -9.69
N GLU A 293 -20.71 -16.62 -9.48
CA GLU A 293 -21.25 -16.90 -8.15
C GLU A 293 -20.29 -17.76 -7.30
N GLU A 294 -19.43 -18.58 -7.90
CA GLU A 294 -18.43 -19.35 -7.16
C GLU A 294 -17.37 -18.46 -6.49
N LYS A 295 -17.33 -17.17 -6.85
CA LYS A 295 -16.41 -16.17 -6.28
C LYS A 295 -17.02 -15.37 -5.12
N GLU A 296 -18.25 -15.65 -4.70
CA GLU A 296 -18.90 -15.00 -3.55
C GLU A 296 -18.09 -15.08 -2.24
N TRP A 297 -17.21 -16.08 -2.09
CA TRP A 297 -16.32 -16.18 -0.94
C TRP A 297 -15.38 -14.97 -0.77
N MET A 298 -15.22 -14.11 -1.78
CA MET A 298 -14.47 -12.85 -1.68
C MET A 298 -15.28 -11.71 -1.01
N MET A 299 -16.59 -11.84 -0.85
CA MET A 299 -17.44 -10.81 -0.22
C MET A 299 -16.98 -10.37 1.17
N PRO A 300 -16.50 -11.25 2.07
CA PRO A 300 -15.94 -10.82 3.35
C PRO A 300 -14.75 -9.85 3.21
N LEU A 301 -13.95 -9.96 2.15
CA LEU A 301 -12.83 -9.05 1.88
C LEU A 301 -13.34 -7.68 1.40
N VAL A 302 -14.39 -7.67 0.57
CA VAL A 302 -15.10 -6.44 0.16
C VAL A 302 -15.67 -5.73 1.39
N SER A 303 -16.33 -6.46 2.29
CA SER A 303 -16.88 -5.90 3.54
C SER A 303 -15.77 -5.31 4.42
N LEU A 304 -14.65 -6.04 4.58
CA LEU A 304 -13.50 -5.59 5.36
C LEU A 304 -12.88 -4.30 4.80
N ARG A 305 -12.79 -4.18 3.47
CA ARG A 305 -12.38 -2.94 2.81
C ARG A 305 -13.32 -1.79 3.13
N ASN A 306 -14.63 -2.03 3.01
CA ASN A 306 -15.65 -1.00 3.22
C ASN A 306 -15.68 -0.50 4.68
N GLU A 307 -15.24 -1.31 5.64
CA GLU A 307 -15.10 -0.86 7.04
C GLU A 307 -14.09 0.28 7.22
N ILE A 308 -13.05 0.36 6.40
CA ILE A 308 -11.99 1.39 6.49
C ILE A 308 -12.06 2.44 5.38
N GLU A 309 -13.00 2.28 4.44
CA GLU A 309 -13.17 3.14 3.28
C GLU A 309 -13.95 4.41 3.65
N VAL A 310 -13.42 5.56 3.19
CA VAL A 310 -13.98 6.88 3.48
C VAL A 310 -14.34 7.68 2.24
N ASN A 311 -14.06 7.14 1.05
CA ASN A 311 -14.46 7.78 -0.18
C ASN A 311 -15.91 7.42 -0.49
N ASP A 312 -16.57 8.24 -1.28
CA ASP A 312 -17.88 7.94 -1.82
C ASP A 312 -18.14 8.93 -2.96
N PRO A 313 -18.78 8.50 -4.06
CA PRO A 313 -19.28 9.43 -5.08
C PRO A 313 -20.34 10.38 -4.51
N SER A 314 -21.15 9.93 -3.55
CA SER A 314 -22.15 10.78 -2.87
C SER A 314 -21.48 11.62 -1.78
N ARG A 315 -21.64 12.95 -1.87
CA ARG A 315 -21.08 13.89 -0.90
C ARG A 315 -21.56 13.61 0.53
N ASP A 316 -22.84 13.32 0.73
CA ASP A 316 -23.40 13.11 2.07
C ASP A 316 -22.88 11.81 2.70
N LYS A 317 -22.89 10.71 1.94
CA LYS A 317 -22.31 9.43 2.41
C LYS A 317 -20.83 9.57 2.73
N LYS A 318 -20.07 10.30 1.91
CA LYS A 318 -18.66 10.59 2.16
C LYS A 318 -18.47 11.34 3.47
N LEU A 319 -19.32 12.33 3.76
CA LEU A 319 -19.27 13.09 5.00
C LEU A 319 -19.54 12.21 6.21
N ASP A 320 -20.54 11.34 6.14
CA ASP A 320 -20.85 10.41 7.24
C ASP A 320 -19.73 9.41 7.48
N LYS A 321 -19.12 8.88 6.41
CA LYS A 321 -17.93 8.03 6.51
C LYS A 321 -16.75 8.77 7.16
N LEU A 322 -16.52 10.04 6.80
CA LEU A 322 -15.47 10.86 7.41
C LEU A 322 -15.73 11.16 8.89
N ARG A 323 -16.99 11.39 9.28
CA ARG A 323 -17.39 11.56 10.69
C ARG A 323 -17.12 10.29 11.48
N ARG A 324 -17.51 9.13 10.94
CA ARG A 324 -17.24 7.80 11.53
C ARG A 324 -15.75 7.51 11.65
N ASP A 325 -14.96 7.80 10.61
CA ASP A 325 -13.50 7.63 10.68
C ASP A 325 -12.88 8.56 11.74
N LYS A 326 -13.32 9.82 11.81
CA LYS A 326 -12.85 10.77 12.84
C LYS A 326 -13.19 10.29 14.25
N SER A 327 -14.40 9.78 14.50
CA SER A 327 -14.80 9.28 15.83
C SER A 327 -13.99 8.06 16.27
N ASN A 328 -13.42 7.31 15.33
CA ASN A 328 -12.60 6.14 15.59
C ASN A 328 -11.10 6.48 15.80
N ARG A 329 -10.74 7.76 15.77
CA ARG A 329 -9.35 8.22 15.82
C ARG A 329 -9.11 9.09 17.05
N ASP A 330 -7.93 8.90 17.63
CA ASP A 330 -7.44 9.75 18.72
C ASP A 330 -7.27 11.18 18.21
N PHE A 331 -7.59 12.18 19.03
CA PHE A 331 -7.37 13.59 18.67
C PHE A 331 -5.89 13.99 18.76
N ARG A 332 -5.07 13.20 19.47
CA ARG A 332 -3.62 13.38 19.60
C ARG A 332 -2.90 12.66 18.49
N ARG A 333 -1.81 13.23 17.97
CA ARG A 333 -0.86 12.53 17.11
C ARG A 333 -0.18 11.40 17.88
N MET A 334 0.53 10.50 17.19
CA MET A 334 1.20 9.35 17.84
C MET A 334 2.21 9.76 18.93
N ASP A 335 2.81 10.94 18.81
CA ASP A 335 3.73 11.53 19.79
C ASP A 335 3.01 12.36 20.87
N GLY A 336 1.67 12.36 20.91
CA GLY A 336 0.87 13.16 21.86
C GLY A 336 0.58 14.58 21.41
N ARG A 337 1.21 15.07 20.34
CA ARG A 337 1.03 16.46 19.90
C ARG A 337 -0.38 16.70 19.41
N LEU A 338 -0.87 17.91 19.66
CA LEU A 338 -2.10 18.45 19.07
C LEU A 338 -1.72 19.27 17.84
N THR A 339 -2.29 18.93 16.69
CA THR A 339 -2.07 19.66 15.44
C THR A 339 -3.38 20.27 15.00
N VAL A 340 -3.40 21.58 14.76
CA VAL A 340 -4.58 22.30 14.27
C VAL A 340 -4.55 22.34 12.75
N HIS A 341 -5.70 22.11 12.13
CA HIS A 341 -5.93 22.39 10.73
C HIS A 341 -7.03 23.43 10.59
N VAL A 342 -6.69 24.55 9.95
CA VAL A 342 -7.61 25.64 9.65
C VAL A 342 -8.04 25.52 8.19
N THR A 343 -9.35 25.45 7.97
CA THR A 343 -9.97 25.52 6.65
C THR A 343 -10.86 26.78 6.60
N LYS A 344 -11.37 27.11 5.41
CA LYS A 344 -12.34 28.21 5.25
C LYS A 344 -13.61 28.03 6.11
N ASN A 345 -13.90 26.81 6.53
CA ASN A 345 -15.14 26.46 7.21
C ASN A 345 -14.94 26.18 8.72
N GLY A 346 -13.72 26.33 9.23
CA GLY A 346 -13.43 26.12 10.64
C GLY A 346 -12.03 25.62 10.94
N ALA A 347 -11.68 25.69 12.22
CA ALA A 347 -10.45 25.16 12.76
C ALA A 347 -10.74 23.94 13.65
N ASP A 348 -10.00 22.86 13.44
CA ASP A 348 -10.16 21.65 14.23
C ASP A 348 -8.85 20.88 14.39
N LEU A 349 -8.83 19.94 15.32
CA LEU A 349 -7.70 19.04 15.51
C LEU A 349 -7.58 18.06 14.35
N VAL A 350 -6.34 17.84 13.88
CA VAL A 350 -6.01 16.77 12.93
C VAL A 350 -6.01 15.45 13.70
N PRO A 351 -6.90 14.50 13.38
CA PRO A 351 -6.93 13.24 14.09
C PRO A 351 -5.62 12.47 13.92
N GLY A 352 -5.21 11.74 14.95
CA GLY A 352 -4.06 10.87 14.99
C GLY A 352 -4.42 9.40 14.75
N PRO A 353 -3.84 8.45 15.49
CA PRO A 353 -4.02 7.02 15.20
C PRO A 353 -5.42 6.52 15.57
N TYR A 354 -5.80 5.34 15.06
CA TYR A 354 -7.02 4.65 15.46
C TYR A 354 -7.00 4.28 16.96
N LEU A 355 -8.15 4.49 17.60
CA LEU A 355 -8.39 4.16 19.01
C LEU A 355 -8.24 2.66 19.26
N GLN A 356 -7.95 2.28 20.51
CA GLN A 356 -7.81 0.88 20.91
C GLN A 356 -9.05 0.05 20.53
N SER A 357 -10.24 0.54 20.84
CA SER A 357 -11.52 -0.14 20.55
C SER A 357 -11.70 -0.43 19.06
N PHE A 358 -11.35 0.54 18.19
CA PHE A 358 -11.46 0.36 16.76
C PHE A 358 -10.39 -0.59 16.21
N ARG A 359 -9.15 -0.55 16.75
CA ARG A 359 -8.10 -1.51 16.38
C ARG A 359 -8.47 -2.95 16.78
N GLU A 360 -9.05 -3.15 17.95
CA GLU A 360 -9.58 -4.46 18.39
C GLU A 360 -10.73 -4.93 17.51
N HIS A 361 -11.64 -4.02 17.14
CA HIS A 361 -12.72 -4.30 16.20
C HIS A 361 -12.18 -4.73 14.82
N LEU A 362 -11.22 -4.00 14.26
CA LEU A 362 -10.61 -4.36 12.98
C LEU A 362 -9.87 -5.69 13.03
N LEU A 363 -9.12 -5.96 14.10
CA LEU A 363 -8.49 -7.28 14.30
C LEU A 363 -9.53 -8.40 14.26
N LYS A 364 -10.65 -8.20 14.96
CA LYS A 364 -11.76 -9.15 14.94
C LYS A 364 -12.32 -9.31 13.52
N CYS A 365 -12.60 -8.22 12.80
CA CYS A 365 -13.14 -8.26 11.43
C CYS A 365 -12.20 -8.98 10.45
N VAL A 366 -10.88 -8.78 10.54
CA VAL A 366 -9.91 -9.48 9.69
C VAL A 366 -9.95 -10.99 9.95
N LEU A 367 -9.97 -11.40 11.22
CA LEU A 367 -10.02 -12.83 11.57
C LEU A 367 -11.37 -13.46 11.19
N GLU A 368 -12.48 -12.73 11.33
CA GLU A 368 -13.80 -13.19 10.90
C GLU A 368 -13.86 -13.34 9.37
N ALA A 369 -13.31 -12.38 8.62
CA ALA A 369 -13.19 -12.45 7.16
C ALA A 369 -12.32 -13.64 6.73
N GLN A 370 -11.20 -13.89 7.42
CA GLN A 370 -10.35 -15.05 7.16
C GLN A 370 -11.13 -16.36 7.34
N VAL A 371 -11.83 -16.55 8.46
CA VAL A 371 -12.63 -17.75 8.72
C VAL A 371 -13.74 -17.92 7.69
N ALA A 372 -14.40 -16.82 7.29
CA ALA A 372 -15.45 -16.85 6.27
C ALA A 372 -14.89 -17.29 4.90
N VAL A 373 -13.77 -16.71 4.46
CA VAL A 373 -13.09 -17.09 3.21
C VAL A 373 -12.65 -18.55 3.23
N GLN A 374 -12.03 -19.01 4.32
CA GLN A 374 -11.58 -20.41 4.46
C GLN A 374 -12.74 -21.41 4.43
N ARG A 375 -13.93 -21.01 4.89
CA ARG A 375 -15.12 -21.86 4.92
C ARG A 375 -15.85 -21.89 3.58
N MET A 376 -16.01 -20.74 2.93
CA MET A 376 -16.82 -20.58 1.72
C MET A 376 -16.01 -20.84 0.45
N GLY A 377 -14.72 -20.57 0.48
CA GLY A 377 -13.88 -20.57 -0.70
C GLY A 377 -13.42 -21.97 -1.14
N PRO A 378 -12.85 -22.05 -2.36
CA PRO A 378 -12.35 -23.29 -2.94
C PRO A 378 -11.15 -23.86 -2.15
N PRO A 379 -10.76 -25.13 -2.39
CA PRO A 379 -9.68 -25.80 -1.65
C PRO A 379 -8.38 -24.99 -1.52
N GLU A 380 -8.05 -24.20 -2.54
CA GLU A 380 -6.85 -23.39 -2.61
C GLU A 380 -6.81 -22.26 -1.59
N VAL A 381 -7.97 -21.70 -1.18
CA VAL A 381 -8.02 -20.60 -0.19
C VAL A 381 -8.33 -21.09 1.23
N LYS A 382 -8.49 -22.40 1.43
CA LYS A 382 -8.69 -22.97 2.77
C LYS A 382 -7.50 -22.74 3.70
N GLY A 383 -6.30 -22.59 3.13
CA GLY A 383 -5.07 -22.25 3.86
C GLY A 383 -4.77 -20.75 3.92
N LEU A 384 -5.63 -19.88 3.38
CA LEU A 384 -5.37 -18.44 3.33
C LEU A 384 -5.31 -17.85 4.74
N GLU A 385 -4.18 -17.26 5.11
CA GLU A 385 -4.04 -16.47 6.33
C GLU A 385 -4.01 -14.98 5.96
N LEU A 386 -5.04 -14.23 6.35
CA LEU A 386 -5.08 -12.77 6.18
C LEU A 386 -4.19 -12.07 7.22
N LEU A 387 -3.97 -12.73 8.36
CA LEU A 387 -3.16 -12.19 9.46
C LEU A 387 -2.34 -13.33 10.09
N PRO A 388 -1.16 -13.66 9.52
CA PRO A 388 -0.31 -14.75 9.99
C PRO A 388 0.22 -14.48 11.39
N LEU A 389 0.72 -15.53 12.07
CA LEU A 389 1.17 -15.46 13.48
C LEU A 389 2.20 -14.35 13.74
N GLU A 390 3.16 -14.18 12.84
CA GLU A 390 4.18 -13.14 12.92
C GLU A 390 3.60 -11.71 12.93
N GLU A 391 2.48 -11.47 12.23
CA GLU A 391 1.76 -10.19 12.29
C GLU A 391 0.94 -10.07 13.57
N LEU A 392 0.30 -11.14 14.03
CA LEU A 392 -0.41 -11.16 15.32
C LEU A 392 0.54 -10.80 16.47
N GLU A 393 1.72 -11.42 16.51
CA GLU A 393 2.74 -11.16 17.54
C GLU A 393 3.34 -9.76 17.40
N ALA A 394 3.55 -9.25 16.18
CA ALA A 394 3.98 -7.87 15.98
C ALA A 394 2.94 -6.85 16.46
N ILE A 395 1.65 -7.05 16.14
CA ILE A 395 0.54 -6.21 16.61
C ILE A 395 0.48 -6.25 18.13
N ARG A 396 0.49 -7.45 18.72
CA ARG A 396 0.47 -7.65 20.16
C ARG A 396 1.66 -6.99 20.86
N ALA A 397 2.86 -7.09 20.28
CA ALA A 397 4.06 -6.42 20.80
C ALA A 397 3.94 -4.90 20.77
N ILE A 398 3.41 -4.31 19.68
CA ILE A 398 3.16 -2.87 19.58
C ILE A 398 2.16 -2.43 20.66
N TRP A 399 1.05 -3.15 20.80
CA TRP A 399 0.00 -2.84 21.77
C TRP A 399 0.54 -2.87 23.21
N LEU A 400 1.28 -3.92 23.57
CA LEU A 400 1.83 -4.07 24.92
C LEU A 400 2.99 -3.10 25.22
N LYS A 401 3.95 -2.94 24.28
CA LYS A 401 5.22 -2.24 24.54
C LYS A 401 5.16 -0.76 24.22
N GLU A 402 4.44 -0.37 23.17
CA GLU A 402 4.38 1.02 22.69
C GLU A 402 3.08 1.72 23.10
N LYS A 403 1.94 1.01 23.10
CA LYS A 403 0.62 1.58 23.46
C LYS A 403 0.22 1.34 24.93
N HIS A 404 1.00 0.56 25.67
CA HIS A 404 0.74 0.18 27.06
C HIS A 404 -0.63 -0.49 27.28
N GLU A 405 -1.11 -1.28 26.31
CA GLU A 405 -2.39 -1.99 26.33
C GLU A 405 -2.25 -3.32 27.04
N LEU A 406 -2.11 -3.24 28.36
CA LEU A 406 -1.81 -4.36 29.24
C LEU A 406 -2.94 -5.40 29.35
N GLU A 407 -4.12 -5.10 28.81
CA GLU A 407 -5.25 -6.02 28.70
C GLU A 407 -4.92 -7.24 27.83
N ASP A 408 -3.94 -7.12 26.93
CA ASP A 408 -3.47 -8.19 26.05
C ASP A 408 -4.64 -8.85 25.29
N SER A 409 -5.39 -8.04 24.53
CA SER A 409 -6.64 -8.46 23.91
C SER A 409 -6.46 -9.36 22.67
N VAL A 410 -5.28 -9.38 22.04
CA VAL A 410 -5.00 -10.18 20.82
C VAL A 410 -5.31 -11.67 21.01
N PRO A 411 -4.77 -12.39 22.01
CA PRO A 411 -5.10 -13.80 22.23
C PRO A 411 -6.59 -14.02 22.46
N THR A 412 -7.23 -13.14 23.24
CA THR A 412 -8.67 -13.27 23.56
C THR A 412 -9.54 -13.13 22.30
N ILE A 413 -9.22 -12.15 21.44
CA ILE A 413 -9.94 -11.92 20.18
C ILE A 413 -9.71 -13.11 19.24
N TYR A 414 -8.47 -13.59 19.12
CA TYR A 414 -8.12 -14.74 18.31
C TYR A 414 -8.90 -15.99 18.72
N GLU A 415 -8.86 -16.37 20.00
CA GLU A 415 -9.54 -17.56 20.51
C GLU A 415 -11.06 -17.48 20.34
N LYS A 416 -11.63 -16.28 20.52
CA LYS A 416 -13.06 -16.03 20.33
C LYS A 416 -13.50 -16.23 18.87
N VAL A 417 -12.68 -15.84 17.90
CA VAL A 417 -13.02 -15.89 16.47
C VAL A 417 -12.61 -17.23 15.85
N ILE A 418 -11.33 -17.61 15.96
CA ILE A 418 -10.74 -18.79 15.34
C ILE A 418 -11.17 -20.10 16.03
N LYS A 419 -11.66 -20.03 17.28
CA LYS A 419 -12.06 -21.19 18.09
C LYS A 419 -10.92 -22.19 18.34
N LYS A 420 -9.68 -21.71 18.29
CA LYS A 420 -8.46 -22.46 18.64
C LYS A 420 -7.64 -21.66 19.64
N PRO A 421 -6.86 -22.33 20.52
CA PRO A 421 -5.92 -21.65 21.41
C PRO A 421 -4.98 -20.72 20.63
N TYR A 422 -4.66 -19.57 21.19
CA TYR A 422 -3.70 -18.66 20.57
C TYR A 422 -2.31 -19.32 20.50
N PRO A 423 -1.67 -19.43 19.30
CA PRO A 423 -0.43 -20.18 19.15
C PRO A 423 0.82 -19.40 19.57
N GLY A 424 0.71 -18.10 19.85
CA GLY A 424 1.83 -17.26 20.28
C GLY A 424 2.23 -17.46 21.74
N GLU A 425 3.26 -16.73 22.20
CA GLU A 425 3.82 -16.91 23.53
C GLU A 425 2.81 -16.57 24.63
N ARG A 426 2.67 -17.45 25.62
CA ARG A 426 1.83 -17.15 26.79
C ARG A 426 2.51 -16.09 27.65
N ARG A 427 1.79 -15.01 27.92
CA ARG A 427 2.28 -13.97 28.83
C ARG A 427 2.29 -14.52 30.26
N ALA A 428 3.41 -14.33 30.96
CA ALA A 428 3.48 -14.66 32.37
C ALA A 428 2.44 -13.87 33.18
N HIS A 429 1.73 -14.54 34.07
CA HIS A 429 0.75 -13.90 34.94
C HIS A 429 1.43 -12.83 35.81
N HIS A 430 0.92 -11.61 35.76
CA HIS A 430 1.43 -10.52 36.57
C HIS A 430 0.53 -10.31 37.80
N PRO A 431 1.08 -10.26 39.03
CA PRO A 431 0.26 -10.18 40.25
C PRO A 431 -0.59 -8.89 40.34
N ILE A 432 -0.11 -7.78 39.77
CA ILE A 432 -0.77 -6.46 39.82
C ILE A 432 -1.41 -6.08 38.46
N LEU A 433 -0.63 -6.07 37.39
CA LEU A 433 -1.07 -5.77 36.02
C LEU A 433 -1.80 -6.93 35.34
N ASN A 434 -2.86 -7.43 35.97
CA ASN A 434 -3.77 -8.44 35.41
C ASN A 434 -5.10 -7.82 34.98
N LYS A 435 -5.87 -8.58 34.20
CA LYS A 435 -7.15 -8.14 33.63
C LYS A 435 -8.13 -7.65 34.69
N GLU A 436 -8.28 -8.38 35.80
CA GLU A 436 -9.22 -8.01 36.87
C GLU A 436 -8.86 -6.65 37.50
N THR A 437 -7.58 -6.41 37.76
CA THR A 437 -7.12 -5.14 38.34
C THR A 437 -7.30 -3.99 37.36
N LEU A 438 -7.03 -4.21 36.07
CA LEU A 438 -7.25 -3.22 35.02
C LEU A 438 -8.74 -2.89 34.83
N GLU A 439 -9.62 -3.88 34.90
CA GLU A 439 -11.08 -3.67 34.87
C GLU A 439 -11.55 -2.83 36.07
N ARG A 440 -11.08 -3.13 37.28
CA ARG A 440 -11.38 -2.32 38.48
C ARG A 440 -10.86 -0.90 38.35
N LEU A 441 -9.64 -0.71 37.84
CA LEU A 441 -9.05 0.61 37.59
C LEU A 441 -9.90 1.40 36.59
N LYS A 442 -10.32 0.76 35.49
CA LYS A 442 -11.20 1.37 34.49
C LYS A 442 -12.51 1.81 35.10
N THR A 443 -13.18 0.95 35.88
CA THR A 443 -14.42 1.29 36.58
C THR A 443 -14.24 2.47 37.53
N TYR A 444 -13.14 2.50 38.28
CA TYR A 444 -12.84 3.62 39.18
C TYR A 444 -12.64 4.93 38.41
N CYS A 445 -11.87 4.93 37.32
CA CYS A 445 -11.68 6.12 36.48
C CYS A 445 -13.03 6.63 35.94
N THR A 446 -13.89 5.75 35.44
CA THR A 446 -15.23 6.13 34.96
C THR A 446 -16.07 6.77 36.08
N GLN A 447 -16.00 6.26 37.31
CA GLN A 447 -16.68 6.86 38.47
C GLN A 447 -16.13 8.26 38.84
N GLN A 448 -14.90 8.57 38.46
CA GLN A 448 -14.27 9.89 38.65
C GLN A 448 -14.54 10.85 37.45
N GLY A 449 -15.44 10.49 36.53
CA GLY A 449 -15.80 11.34 35.38
C GLY A 449 -14.94 11.14 34.13
N ASP A 450 -14.18 10.04 34.03
CA ASP A 450 -13.40 9.70 32.83
C ASP A 450 -14.27 9.10 31.72
N GLU A 451 -15.16 9.90 31.12
CA GLU A 451 -16.07 9.44 30.06
C GLU A 451 -15.32 9.03 28.78
N GLU A 452 -14.24 9.74 28.42
CA GLU A 452 -13.42 9.47 27.23
C GLU A 452 -12.33 8.40 27.46
N GLY A 453 -12.12 7.94 28.71
CA GLY A 453 -11.12 6.93 29.05
C GLY A 453 -9.67 7.42 29.04
N LEU A 454 -9.44 8.73 29.05
CA LEU A 454 -8.11 9.36 28.99
C LEU A 454 -7.34 9.16 30.30
N LEU A 455 -8.01 9.31 31.45
CA LEU A 455 -7.39 9.09 32.76
C LEU A 455 -6.98 7.62 32.92
N TYR A 456 -7.86 6.70 32.53
CA TYR A 456 -7.55 5.27 32.53
C TYR A 456 -6.32 4.94 31.67
N GLN A 457 -6.26 5.48 30.45
CA GLN A 457 -5.11 5.27 29.55
C GLN A 457 -3.81 5.78 30.17
N GLN A 458 -3.83 6.98 30.76
CA GLN A 458 -2.65 7.58 31.39
C GLN A 458 -2.18 6.75 32.59
N LEU A 459 -3.08 6.39 33.52
CA LEU A 459 -2.75 5.59 34.70
C LEU A 459 -2.20 4.21 34.30
N ARG A 460 -2.83 3.55 33.32
CA ARG A 460 -2.36 2.27 32.77
C ARG A 460 -0.95 2.39 32.20
N ALA A 461 -0.67 3.44 31.43
CA ALA A 461 0.65 3.69 30.84
C ALA A 461 1.71 3.98 31.91
N VAL A 462 1.40 4.81 32.91
CA VAL A 462 2.30 5.09 34.04
C VAL A 462 2.65 3.81 34.80
N MET A 463 1.64 2.97 35.09
CA MET A 463 1.85 1.67 35.74
C MET A 463 2.72 0.74 34.88
N SER A 464 2.53 0.73 33.56
CA SER A 464 3.34 -0.05 32.62
C SER A 464 4.81 0.39 32.66
N VAL A 465 5.08 1.69 32.57
CA VAL A 465 6.44 2.25 32.58
C VAL A 465 7.12 2.01 33.93
N ALA A 466 6.42 2.27 35.03
CA ALA A 466 6.93 2.01 36.37
C ALA A 466 7.29 0.53 36.57
N ASN A 467 6.47 -0.39 36.08
CA ASN A 467 6.74 -1.83 36.19
C ASN A 467 7.93 -2.27 35.33
N LYS A 468 8.06 -1.75 34.11
CA LYS A 468 9.20 -2.00 33.21
C LYS A 468 10.54 -1.68 33.87
N HIS A 469 10.61 -0.61 34.66
CA HIS A 469 11.82 -0.18 35.35
C HIS A 469 12.00 -0.76 36.78
N ARG A 470 11.02 -1.51 37.30
CA ARG A 470 11.01 -2.01 38.68
C ARG A 470 12.28 -2.79 39.03
N ASN A 471 12.69 -3.70 38.15
CA ASN A 471 13.82 -4.61 38.37
C ASN A 471 15.11 -4.19 37.63
N GLN A 472 15.13 -3.01 37.01
CA GLN A 472 16.31 -2.54 36.29
C GLN A 472 17.30 -1.87 37.25
N LEU A 473 18.57 -2.30 37.20
CA LEU A 473 19.67 -1.72 37.97
C LEU A 473 19.94 -0.26 37.59
N ARG A 474 19.70 0.12 36.33
CA ARG A 474 19.83 1.50 35.83
C ARG A 474 18.48 1.98 35.32
N ARG A 475 17.95 3.04 35.94
CA ARG A 475 16.64 3.65 35.61
C ARG A 475 16.78 5.01 34.92
N ALA A 476 17.86 5.23 34.17
CA ALA A 476 18.18 6.53 33.59
C ALA A 476 17.05 7.10 32.71
N LYS A 477 16.33 6.23 31.97
CA LYS A 477 15.22 6.63 31.08
C LYS A 477 13.84 6.71 31.75
N LEU A 478 13.71 6.30 33.02
CA LEU A 478 12.41 6.23 33.69
C LEU A 478 11.74 7.61 33.76
N LYS A 479 12.52 8.64 34.11
CA LYS A 479 12.01 10.01 34.20
C LYS A 479 11.44 10.47 32.85
N ASP A 480 12.21 10.28 31.78
CA ASP A 480 11.82 10.73 30.44
C ASP A 480 10.59 9.97 29.92
N GLU A 481 10.53 8.64 30.12
CA GLU A 481 9.36 7.82 29.72
C GLU A 481 8.11 8.19 30.54
N LEU A 482 8.23 8.48 31.84
CA LEU A 482 7.11 8.94 32.65
C LEU A 482 6.63 10.34 32.24
N SER A 483 7.55 11.26 31.99
CA SER A 483 7.22 12.59 31.49
C SER A 483 6.48 12.52 30.16
N ASP A 484 6.95 11.72 29.21
CA ASP A 484 6.28 11.52 27.91
C ASP A 484 4.84 10.99 28.06
N VAL A 485 4.63 10.01 28.96
CA VAL A 485 3.28 9.49 29.24
C VAL A 485 2.37 10.54 29.88
N LEU A 486 2.91 11.32 30.83
CA LEU A 486 2.14 12.36 31.51
C LEU A 486 1.77 13.49 30.53
N ASP A 487 2.72 13.93 29.69
CA ASP A 487 2.50 14.97 28.67
C ASP A 487 1.44 14.54 27.65
N LYS A 488 1.43 13.26 27.25
CA LYS A 488 0.39 12.69 26.36
C LYS A 488 -1.00 12.65 26.98
N GLY A 489 -1.08 12.55 28.31
CA GLY A 489 -2.32 12.52 29.08
C GLY A 489 -2.66 13.84 29.77
N ALA A 490 -2.14 14.97 29.27
CA ALA A 490 -2.29 16.26 29.94
C ALA A 490 -3.72 16.83 29.99
N PHE A 491 -4.65 16.27 29.20
CA PHE A 491 -6.02 16.79 29.06
C PHE A 491 -7.04 15.78 29.58
N SER A 492 -8.11 16.30 30.19
CA SER A 492 -9.22 15.50 30.72
C SER A 492 -10.29 15.18 29.67
N SER A 493 -10.34 15.95 28.58
CA SER A 493 -11.30 15.77 27.48
C SER A 493 -10.75 16.25 26.15
N MET A 494 -11.34 15.77 25.05
CA MET A 494 -11.07 16.27 23.70
C MET A 494 -11.43 17.75 23.57
N TYR A 495 -12.49 18.20 24.26
CA TYR A 495 -12.91 19.61 24.23
C TYR A 495 -11.84 20.53 24.81
N GLU A 496 -11.32 20.20 25.99
CA GLU A 496 -10.24 20.94 26.66
C GLU A 496 -8.99 20.99 25.77
N ALA A 497 -8.59 19.83 25.22
CA ALA A 497 -7.45 19.73 24.30
C ALA A 497 -7.64 20.60 23.05
N LYS A 498 -8.84 20.60 22.46
CA LYS A 498 -9.17 21.42 21.29
C LYS A 498 -9.06 22.91 21.62
N GLN A 499 -9.68 23.36 22.71
CA GLN A 499 -9.62 24.76 23.13
C GLN A 499 -8.17 25.23 23.33
N PHE A 500 -7.38 24.47 24.09
CA PHE A 500 -5.96 24.76 24.29
C PHE A 500 -5.17 24.86 22.97
N ALA A 501 -5.35 23.91 22.07
CA ALA A 501 -4.63 23.88 20.80
C ALA A 501 -5.01 25.05 19.88
N LEU A 502 -6.29 25.40 19.81
CA LEU A 502 -6.79 26.52 19.01
C LEU A 502 -6.28 27.86 19.57
N GLU A 503 -6.34 28.06 20.88
CA GLU A 503 -5.81 29.29 21.49
C GLU A 503 -4.29 29.43 21.28
N ARG A 504 -3.55 28.33 21.44
CA ARG A 504 -2.11 28.31 21.18
C ARG A 504 -1.79 28.67 19.73
N GLU A 505 -2.52 28.10 18.77
CA GLU A 505 -2.31 28.41 17.35
C GLU A 505 -2.68 29.86 17.02
N ARG A 506 -3.78 30.38 17.60
CA ARG A 506 -4.15 31.79 17.49
C ARG A 506 -3.02 32.70 17.98
N HIS A 507 -2.43 32.41 19.14
CA HIS A 507 -1.31 33.18 19.68
C HIS A 507 -0.05 33.08 18.81
N ASN A 508 0.28 31.89 18.30
CA ASN A 508 1.41 31.72 17.37
C ASN A 508 1.25 32.58 16.12
N LEU A 509 0.06 32.58 15.53
CA LEU A 509 -0.27 33.39 14.35
C LEU A 509 -0.21 34.89 14.66
N GLN A 510 -0.68 35.33 15.83
CA GLN A 510 -0.57 36.73 16.27
C GLN A 510 0.89 37.15 16.46
N ILE A 511 1.72 36.30 17.08
CA ILE A 511 3.15 36.54 17.24
C ILE A 511 3.82 36.66 15.87
N LYS A 512 3.51 35.74 14.95
CA LYS A 512 4.03 35.78 13.58
C LYS A 512 3.64 37.07 12.88
N LEU A 513 2.36 37.47 12.97
CA LEU A 513 1.85 38.70 12.36
C LEU A 513 2.52 39.97 12.91
N ASN A 514 2.82 40.00 14.22
CA ASN A 514 3.36 41.19 14.88
C ASN A 514 4.89 41.31 14.76
N ASN A 515 5.60 40.19 14.74
CA ASN A 515 7.06 40.19 14.87
C ASN A 515 7.79 39.90 13.54
N ASP A 516 7.13 39.29 12.56
CA ASP A 516 7.77 38.96 11.28
C ASP A 516 7.64 40.11 10.28
N VAL A 517 8.70 40.92 10.20
CA VAL A 517 8.80 42.10 9.33
C VAL A 517 8.94 41.69 7.85
N SER A 518 9.23 40.42 7.56
CA SER A 518 9.44 39.92 6.20
C SER A 518 8.16 39.50 5.48
N LEU A 519 7.01 39.50 6.17
CA LEU A 519 5.74 39.08 5.60
C LEU A 519 5.21 40.04 4.55
N GLU A 520 4.83 39.49 3.39
CA GLU A 520 4.12 40.21 2.35
C GLU A 520 2.68 40.53 2.78
N ASP A 521 2.05 41.52 2.15
CA ASP A 521 0.70 41.95 2.54
C ASP A 521 -0.37 40.87 2.32
N GLU A 522 -0.22 40.03 1.29
CA GLU A 522 -1.08 38.87 1.06
C GLU A 522 -0.96 37.83 2.21
N GLU A 523 0.25 37.57 2.68
CA GLU A 523 0.49 36.65 3.80
C GLU A 523 -0.09 37.17 5.11
N LYS A 524 0.00 38.50 5.34
CA LYS A 524 -0.63 39.14 6.51
C LYS A 524 -2.15 39.01 6.47
N ILE A 525 -2.78 39.10 5.28
CA ILE A 525 -4.22 38.90 5.12
C ILE A 525 -4.59 37.45 5.45
N ASP A 526 -3.91 36.46 4.87
CA ASP A 526 -4.18 35.03 5.14
C ASP A 526 -4.01 34.68 6.64
N ILE A 527 -2.99 35.25 7.31
CA ILE A 527 -2.80 35.06 8.75
C ILE A 527 -3.97 35.67 9.56
N ARG A 528 -4.44 36.88 9.20
CA ARG A 528 -5.59 37.50 9.87
C ARG A 528 -6.87 36.69 9.68
N ASP A 529 -7.09 36.17 8.48
CA ASP A 529 -8.25 35.33 8.17
C ASP A 529 -8.21 34.05 9.01
N LYS A 530 -7.06 33.39 9.11
CA LYS A 530 -6.88 32.21 9.98
C LYS A 530 -7.15 32.52 11.45
N ILE A 531 -6.66 33.66 11.96
CA ILE A 531 -6.93 34.11 13.34
C ILE A 531 -8.44 34.31 13.56
N SER A 532 -9.14 34.91 12.59
CA SER A 532 -10.58 35.11 12.65
C SER A 532 -11.33 33.77 12.71
N ILE A 533 -11.02 32.85 11.79
CA ILE A 533 -11.62 31.51 11.73
C ILE A 533 -11.39 30.73 13.03
N ILE A 534 -10.17 30.76 13.58
CA ILE A 534 -9.87 30.11 14.86
C ILE A 534 -10.68 30.75 15.99
N THR A 535 -10.77 32.07 16.02
CA THR A 535 -11.54 32.80 17.05
C THR A 535 -13.02 32.45 16.99
N GLN A 536 -13.58 32.32 15.79
CA GLN A 536 -14.95 31.84 15.62
C GLN A 536 -15.10 30.38 16.09
N SER A 537 -14.16 29.52 15.73
CA SER A 537 -14.13 28.10 16.14
C SER A 537 -14.03 27.88 17.66
N ILE A 538 -13.42 28.83 18.38
CA ILE A 538 -13.34 28.83 19.84
C ILE A 538 -14.68 29.23 20.47
N LYS A 539 -15.35 30.25 19.91
CA LYS A 539 -16.58 30.85 20.46
C LYS A 539 -17.83 30.03 20.16
N GLU A 540 -17.93 29.48 18.95
CA GLU A 540 -19.10 28.75 18.49
C GLU A 540 -18.96 27.26 18.80
N HIS A 541 -19.77 26.78 19.74
CA HIS A 541 -19.85 25.35 20.04
C HIS A 541 -20.38 24.61 18.80
N GLY A 542 -19.55 23.73 18.23
CA GLY A 542 -19.91 22.94 17.05
C GLY A 542 -19.31 23.46 15.73
N TYR A 543 -18.72 24.66 15.70
CA TYR A 543 -17.98 25.14 14.52
C TYR A 543 -16.73 24.26 14.31
N SER A 544 -16.84 23.35 13.35
CA SER A 544 -15.86 22.30 13.06
C SER A 544 -15.42 22.46 11.63
N SER A 545 -14.14 22.16 11.35
CA SER A 545 -13.64 22.06 9.98
C SER A 545 -14.34 20.98 9.13
N LEU A 546 -15.20 20.15 9.76
CA LEU A 546 -16.10 19.20 9.09
C LEU A 546 -17.49 19.74 8.77
N LEU A 547 -17.90 20.90 9.30
CA LEU A 547 -19.06 21.61 8.79
C LEU A 547 -18.67 22.18 7.44
N ILE A 548 -19.27 21.66 6.39
CA ILE A 548 -19.22 22.24 5.05
C ILE A 548 -20.66 22.54 4.74
N ASP A 549 -20.98 23.82 4.58
CA ASP A 549 -22.34 24.28 4.35
C ASP A 549 -23.03 23.47 3.24
N THR A 550 -24.18 22.93 3.62
CA THR A 550 -25.39 22.85 2.80
C THR A 550 -25.86 24.28 2.55
N VAL A 551 -25.26 24.96 1.59
CA VAL A 551 -25.87 26.14 1.00
C VAL A 551 -25.90 25.87 -0.50
N GLU A 552 -27.10 25.54 -0.97
CA GLU A 552 -27.51 25.71 -2.35
C GLU A 552 -27.12 27.14 -2.75
N VAL A 553 -26.22 27.26 -3.72
CA VAL A 553 -26.16 28.49 -4.51
C VAL A 553 -27.18 28.26 -5.60
N GLU A 554 -28.31 28.96 -5.52
CA GLU A 554 -29.33 29.07 -6.57
C GLU A 554 -28.73 29.41 -7.94
#